data_AF-A0A3N5NZY2-F1
#
_entry.id   AF-A0A3N5NZY2-F1
#
_cell.length_a   1.000
_cell.length_b   1.000
_cell.length_c   1.000
_cell.angle_alpha   90.00
_cell.angle_beta   90.00
_cell.angle_gamma   90.00
#
_symmetry.space_group_name_H-M   'P 1'
#
loop_
_entity.id
_entity.type
_entity.pdbx_description
1 polymer ?
#
loop_
_entity_poly.entity_id
_entity_poly.type
_entity_poly.pdbx_seq_one_letter_code
_entity_poly.pdbx_strand_id
1 'polypeptide(L)'
;MEKQVFVARERELAQLDGLLQRALAGQGLVCFLTGEAGSGKTALVTEFARRAQEQYADLAVAVGQSDAQTGIGDAHLPFREVLGQLTGD
;
A
#
# COMPACT_ATOMS: atom_id res chain seq x y z
N MET A 1 -8.27 -16.69 -0.23
CA MET A 1 -8.16 -15.67 -1.30
C MET A 1 -7.37 -16.28 -2.44
N GLU A 2 -7.94 -16.32 -3.65
CA GLU A 2 -7.22 -16.78 -4.83
C GLU A 2 -5.96 -15.93 -5.04
N LYS A 3 -4.83 -16.59 -5.24
CA LYS A 3 -3.56 -15.94 -5.52
C LYS A 3 -3.61 -15.44 -6.97
N GLN A 4 -4.14 -14.23 -7.16
CA GLN A 4 -4.14 -13.57 -8.45
C GLN A 4 -2.70 -13.50 -8.96
N VAL A 5 -2.45 -14.04 -10.15
CA VAL A 5 -1.11 -14.07 -10.73
C VAL A 5 -0.69 -12.63 -11.01
N PHE A 6 0.28 -12.14 -10.25
CA PHE A 6 0.90 -10.83 -10.48
C PHE A 6 2.06 -11.00 -11.47
N VAL A 7 2.00 -10.28 -12.60
CA VAL A 7 2.96 -10.42 -13.71
C VAL A 7 3.47 -9.06 -14.17
N ALA A 8 4.72 -9.04 -14.64
CA ALA A 8 5.34 -7.95 -15.41
C ALA A 8 5.46 -6.57 -14.70
N ARG A 9 5.87 -6.54 -13.42
CA ARG A 9 6.11 -5.30 -12.65
C ARG A 9 7.30 -5.36 -11.69
N GLU A 10 8.28 -6.21 -12.00
CA GLU A 10 9.45 -6.40 -11.11
C GLU A 10 10.28 -5.13 -10.97
N ARG A 11 10.29 -4.25 -11.98
CA ARG A 11 10.99 -2.95 -11.89
C ARG A 11 10.33 -2.04 -10.86
N GLU A 12 9.02 -1.88 -10.91
CA GLU A 12 8.27 -1.03 -10.00
C GLU A 12 8.31 -1.60 -8.58
N LEU A 13 8.24 -2.93 -8.42
CA LEU A 13 8.44 -3.59 -7.14
C LEU A 13 9.83 -3.34 -6.57
N ALA A 14 10.89 -3.46 -7.38
CA ALA A 14 12.26 -3.15 -6.94
C ALA A 14 12.43 -1.68 -6.53
N GLN A 15 11.73 -0.75 -7.18
CA GLN A 15 11.71 0.65 -6.78
C GLN A 15 11.04 0.84 -5.41
N LEU A 16 9.88 0.23 -5.19
CA LEU A 16 9.17 0.29 -3.91
C LEU A 16 9.98 -0.39 -2.79
N ASP A 17 10.65 -1.50 -3.08
CA ASP A 17 11.54 -2.15 -2.11
C ASP A 17 12.73 -1.26 -1.72
N GLY A 18 13.37 -0.59 -2.68
CA GLY A 18 14.41 0.38 -2.38
C GLY A 18 13.92 1.56 -1.52
N LEU A 19 12.66 1.99 -1.69
CA LEU A 19 12.03 2.96 -0.82
C LEU A 19 11.77 2.39 0.58
N LEU A 20 11.31 1.15 0.69
CA LEU A 20 11.11 0.46 1.96
C LEU A 20 12.41 0.34 2.75
N GLN A 21 13.52 -0.04 2.11
CA GLN A 21 14.83 -0.11 2.78
C GLN A 21 15.23 1.23 3.42
N ARG A 22 14.94 2.35 2.74
CA ARG A 22 15.21 3.68 3.28
C ARG A 22 14.31 4.00 4.47
N ALA A 23 13.03 3.65 4.39
CA ALA A 23 12.10 3.82 5.50
C ALA A 23 12.52 2.99 6.72
N LEU A 24 12.91 1.73 6.51
CA LEU A 24 13.43 0.84 7.56
C LEU A 24 14.74 1.35 8.18
N ALA A 25 15.57 2.06 7.40
CA ALA A 25 16.76 2.75 7.90
C ALA A 25 16.45 4.05 8.68
N GLY A 26 15.18 4.32 9.01
CA GLY A 26 14.74 5.48 9.79
C GLY A 26 14.44 6.73 8.97
N GLN A 27 14.48 6.65 7.63
CA GLN A 27 14.14 7.77 6.75
C GLN A 27 12.69 7.64 6.26
N GLY A 28 11.73 8.00 7.10
CA GLY A 28 10.31 8.03 6.73
C GLY A 28 10.06 8.86 5.48
N LEU A 29 9.21 8.37 4.58
CA LEU A 29 8.96 9.03 3.29
C LEU A 29 7.53 8.80 2.79
N VAL A 30 7.12 9.63 1.84
CA VAL A 30 5.87 9.50 1.11
C VAL A 30 6.20 9.27 -0.36
N CYS A 31 5.56 8.29 -0.98
CA CYS A 31 5.67 8.04 -2.42
C CYS A 31 4.28 8.08 -3.05
N PHE A 32 4.20 8.58 -4.29
CA PHE A 32 2.96 8.66 -5.04
C PHE A 32 3.03 7.75 -6.25
N LEU A 33 2.05 6.85 -6.38
CA LEU A 33 1.95 5.95 -7.53
C LEU A 33 0.98 6.54 -8.55
N THR A 34 1.53 7.04 -9.65
CA THR A 34 0.75 7.57 -10.77
C THR A 34 0.57 6.54 -11.87
N GLY A 35 -0.52 6.66 -12.62
CA GLY A 35 -0.77 5.83 -13.80
C GLY A 35 -2.23 5.93 -14.23
N GLU A 36 -2.51 5.48 -15.43
CA GLU A 36 -3.86 5.51 -16.01
C GLU A 36 -4.87 4.67 -15.21
N ALA A 37 -6.16 4.98 -15.37
CA ALA A 37 -7.22 4.15 -14.79
C ALA A 37 -7.07 2.70 -15.30
N GLY A 38 -7.19 1.73 -14.40
CA GLY A 38 -7.01 0.31 -14.76
C GLY A 38 -5.57 -0.16 -14.99
N SER A 39 -4.55 0.70 -14.82
CA SER A 39 -3.14 0.32 -15.05
C SER A 39 -2.55 -0.69 -14.05
N GLY A 40 -3.33 -1.11 -13.04
CA GLY A 40 -2.91 -2.07 -12.02
C GLY A 40 -2.22 -1.48 -10.79
N LYS A 41 -2.36 -0.17 -10.51
CA LYS A 41 -1.75 0.48 -9.32
C LYS A 41 -2.12 -0.21 -8.01
N THR A 42 -3.41 -0.50 -7.80
CA THR A 42 -3.88 -1.21 -6.61
C THR A 42 -3.26 -2.60 -6.50
N ALA A 43 -3.20 -3.34 -7.60
CA ALA A 43 -2.55 -4.66 -7.62
C ALA A 43 -1.06 -4.58 -7.26
N LEU A 44 -0.34 -3.56 -7.74
CA LEU A 44 1.07 -3.33 -7.42
C LEU A 44 1.29 -3.04 -5.93
N VAL A 45 0.50 -2.15 -5.32
CA VAL A 45 0.62 -1.83 -3.89
C VAL A 45 0.27 -3.03 -3.02
N THR A 46 -0.81 -3.74 -3.37
CA THR A 46 -1.23 -4.94 -2.63
C THR A 46 -0.17 -6.04 -2.69
N GLU A 47 0.42 -6.28 -3.86
CA GLU A 47 1.49 -7.29 -3.99
C GLU A 47 2.77 -6.85 -3.28
N PHE A 48 3.15 -5.57 -3.37
CA PHE A 48 4.28 -5.01 -2.63
C PHE A 48 4.09 -5.19 -1.12
N ALA A 49 2.93 -4.82 -0.58
CA ALA A 49 2.59 -4.99 0.84
C ALA A 49 2.69 -6.46 1.27
N ARG A 50 2.11 -7.37 0.48
CA ARG A 50 2.18 -8.82 0.75
C ARG A 50 3.63 -9.31 0.81
N ARG A 51 4.46 -8.99 -0.20
CA ARG A 51 5.88 -9.38 -0.24
C ARG A 51 6.66 -8.79 0.94
N ALA A 52 6.39 -7.53 1.28
CA ALA A 52 7.04 -6.85 2.39
C ALA A 52 6.71 -7.51 3.74
N GLN A 53 5.44 -7.86 3.99
CA GLN A 53 5.04 -8.57 5.21
C GLN A 53 5.61 -9.99 5.29
N GLU A 54 5.78 -10.68 4.15
CA GLU A 54 6.45 -11.99 4.11
C GLU A 54 7.95 -11.90 4.41
N GLN A 55 8.58 -10.78 4.04
CA GLN A 55 10.01 -10.57 4.23
C GLN A 55 10.34 -9.99 5.62
N TYR A 56 9.47 -9.16 6.19
CA TYR A 56 9.68 -8.45 7.44
C TYR A 56 8.59 -8.81 8.45
N ALA A 57 8.89 -9.75 9.36
CA ALA A 57 7.93 -10.26 10.32
C ALA A 57 7.32 -9.17 11.25
N ASP A 58 8.11 -8.13 11.56
CA ASP A 58 7.68 -7.03 12.43
C ASP A 58 7.05 -5.85 11.65
N LEU A 59 6.88 -5.97 10.34
CA LEU A 59 6.29 -4.92 9.51
C LEU A 59 4.76 -5.00 9.54
N ALA A 60 4.14 -4.00 10.16
CA ALA A 60 2.70 -3.76 10.05
C ALA A 60 2.39 -2.95 8.77
N VAL A 61 1.33 -3.36 8.06
CA VAL A 61 0.77 -2.62 6.92
C VAL A 61 -0.68 -2.32 7.22
N ALA A 62 -1.07 -1.06 7.03
CA ALA A 62 -2.46 -0.60 7.14
C ALA A 62 -2.88 0.11 5.85
N VAL A 63 -4.13 -0.10 5.43
CA VAL A 63 -4.64 0.37 4.14
C VAL A 63 -5.93 1.15 4.34
N GLY A 64 -6.01 2.36 3.76
CA GLY A 64 -7.23 3.14 3.68
C GLY A 64 -7.67 3.33 2.23
N GLN A 65 -8.97 3.22 1.97
CA GLN A 65 -9.57 3.48 0.66
C GLN A 65 -9.95 4.96 0.55
N SER A 66 -9.37 5.63 -0.44
CA SER A 66 -9.71 7.01 -0.79
C SER A 66 -10.59 6.99 -2.04
N ASP A 67 -11.89 7.17 -1.84
CA ASP A 67 -12.83 7.39 -2.92
C ASP A 67 -13.25 8.87 -2.93
N ALA A 68 -13.22 9.48 -4.12
CA ALA A 68 -13.64 10.86 -4.33
C ALA A 68 -15.15 10.98 -4.66
N GLN A 69 -15.84 9.84 -4.83
CA GLN A 69 -17.24 9.77 -5.24
C GLN A 69 -18.21 9.49 -4.09
N THR A 70 -17.72 9.19 -2.88
CA THR A 70 -18.55 9.01 -1.68
C THR A 70 -18.64 10.33 -0.89
N GLY A 71 -19.80 10.59 -0.29
CA GLY A 71 -20.30 11.94 0.01
C GLY A 71 -19.67 12.70 1.18
N ILE A 72 -20.40 13.69 1.69
CA ILE A 72 -20.02 14.53 2.83
C ILE A 72 -19.83 13.64 4.07
N GLY A 73 -18.57 13.43 4.49
CA GLY A 73 -18.23 12.61 5.66
C GLY A 73 -16.97 11.74 5.47
N ASP A 74 -16.55 11.51 4.23
CA ASP A 74 -15.52 10.50 3.93
C ASP A 74 -14.10 11.05 3.72
N ALA A 75 -13.90 12.37 3.84
CA ALA A 75 -12.58 13.01 3.66
C ALA A 75 -11.50 12.45 4.60
N HIS A 76 -11.90 11.92 5.75
CA HIS A 76 -11.01 11.31 6.73
C HIS A 76 -11.16 9.78 6.82
N LEU A 77 -12.01 9.17 5.99
CA LEU A 77 -12.24 7.72 6.00
C LEU A 77 -10.95 6.91 5.82
N PRO A 78 -10.04 7.24 4.87
CA PRO A 78 -8.79 6.48 4.74
C PRO A 78 -7.97 6.46 6.04
N PHE A 79 -7.96 7.57 6.77
CA PHE A 79 -7.23 7.68 8.03
C PHE A 79 -7.91 6.90 9.15
N ARG A 80 -9.25 6.91 9.20
CA ARG A 80 -10.02 6.13 10.18
C ARG A 80 -9.80 4.63 9.99
N GLU A 81 -9.82 4.15 8.75
CA GLU A 81 -9.55 2.74 8.43
C GLU A 81 -8.14 2.31 8.83
N VAL A 82 -7.15 3.17 8.53
CA VAL A 82 -5.76 2.92 8.93
C VAL A 82 -5.62 2.88 10.45
N LEU A 83 -6.24 3.83 11.17
CA LEU A 83 -6.17 3.84 12.63
C LEU A 83 -6.83 2.61 13.23
N GLY A 84 -8.03 2.23 12.79
CA GLY A 84 -8.71 1.04 13.30
C GLY A 84 -7.90 -0.24 13.10
N GLN A 85 -7.24 -0.39 11.94
CA GLN A 85 -6.34 -1.53 11.69
C GLN A 85 -5.13 -1.56 12.63
N LEU A 86 -4.58 -0.40 12.98
CA LEU A 86 -3.41 -0.30 13.85
C LEU A 86 -3.75 -0.38 15.34
N THR A 87 -4.98 -0.02 15.74
CA THR A 87 -5.43 -0.06 17.14
C THR A 87 -6.20 -1.33 17.50
N GLY A 88 -6.66 -2.10 16.50
CA GLY A 88 -7.44 -3.32 16.71
C GLY A 88 -8.91 -3.06 17.08
N ASP A 89 -9.47 -1.95 16.60
CA ASP A 89 -10.91 -1.64 16.72
C ASP A 89 -11.81 -2.61 15.91
#